data_AF-A0A7J9ZAB0-F1
#
_entry.id   AF-A0A7J9ZAB0-F1
#
_cell.length_a   1.000
_cell.length_b   1.000
_cell.length_c   1.000
_cell.angle_alpha   90.00
_cell.angle_beta   90.00
_cell.angle_gamma   90.00
#
_symmetry.space_group_name_H-M   'P 1'
#
loop_
_entity.id
_entity.type
_entity.pdbx_description
1 polymer ?
#
loop_
_entity_poly.entity_id
_entity_poly.type
_entity_poly.pdbx_seq_one_letter_code
_entity_poly.pdbx_strand_id
1 'polypeptide(L)'
;MHGGFADPVDVQSRAGSPTAFCWRGRVFRVQGVLAHWRETGPWRQSASLRGLLVGDTSPGEGEREFWQVQAAAGMHATPAAYELCIDHAAGRSDAWSVTTLAEPGRERAS
;
A
#
# COMPACT_ATOMS: atom_id res chain seq x y z
N MET A 1 15.24 -2.14 15.35
CA MET A 1 15.26 -2.91 14.10
C MET A 1 13.82 -2.95 13.55
N HIS A 2 13.39 -1.95 12.79
CA HIS A 2 12.05 -1.92 12.17
C HIS A 2 12.20 -1.82 10.65
N GLY A 3 12.88 -2.80 10.07
CA GLY A 3 12.68 -3.16 8.67
C GLY A 3 11.61 -4.23 8.63
N GLY A 4 10.38 -3.89 9.03
CA GLY A 4 9.26 -4.81 8.91
C GLY A 4 8.91 -4.91 7.44
N PHE A 5 9.08 -6.07 6.83
CA PHE A 5 8.58 -6.34 5.49
C PHE A 5 7.08 -6.04 5.44
N ALA A 6 6.61 -5.46 4.34
CA ALA A 6 5.18 -5.21 4.13
C ALA A 6 4.42 -6.55 4.14
N ASP A 7 3.41 -6.65 4.99
CA ASP A 7 2.67 -7.90 5.22
C ASP A 7 1.51 -7.97 4.20
N PRO A 8 1.27 -9.10 3.51
CA PRO A 8 0.19 -9.21 2.55
C PRO A 8 -1.18 -9.07 3.25
N VAL A 9 -2.10 -8.33 2.63
CA VAL A 9 -3.45 -8.09 3.17
C VAL A 9 -4.51 -8.13 2.08
N ASP A 10 -5.73 -8.50 2.45
CA ASP A 10 -6.89 -8.27 1.60
C ASP A 10 -7.44 -6.87 1.87
N VAL A 11 -7.74 -6.10 0.83
CA VAL A 11 -8.28 -4.73 0.94
C VAL A 11 -9.66 -4.65 0.28
N GLN A 12 -10.62 -4.12 1.03
CA GLN A 12 -11.90 -3.69 0.49
C GLN A 12 -11.81 -2.23 0.04
N SER A 13 -12.19 -1.96 -1.20
CA SER A 13 -12.21 -0.60 -1.76
C SER A 13 -13.63 -0.19 -2.15
N ARG A 14 -13.88 1.12 -2.13
CA ARG A 14 -15.11 1.75 -2.62
C ARG A 14 -14.73 2.94 -3.49
N ALA A 15 -15.17 2.93 -4.75
CA ALA A 15 -14.84 3.96 -5.74
C ALA A 15 -13.32 4.25 -5.84
N GLY A 16 -12.50 3.20 -5.71
CA GLY A 16 -11.03 3.30 -5.79
C GLY A 16 -10.32 3.65 -4.48
N SER A 17 -11.05 3.97 -3.40
CA SER A 17 -10.44 4.28 -2.09
C SER A 17 -10.58 3.11 -1.10
N PRO A 18 -9.55 2.79 -0.29
CA PRO A 18 -9.62 1.70 0.69
C PRO A 18 -10.58 2.04 1.84
N THR A 19 -11.50 1.11 2.14
CA THR A 19 -12.49 1.24 3.22
C THR A 19 -12.24 0.30 4.39
N ALA A 20 -11.59 -0.84 4.15
CA ALA A 20 -11.19 -1.79 5.18
C ALA A 20 -10.08 -2.70 4.66
N PHE A 21 -9.33 -3.33 5.56
CA PHE A 21 -8.36 -4.37 5.22
C PHE A 21 -8.29 -5.47 6.28
N CYS A 22 -7.92 -6.69 5.89
CA CYS A 22 -7.72 -7.81 6.79
C CYS A 22 -6.22 -8.01 7.05
N TRP A 23 -5.80 -7.90 8.31
CA TRP A 23 -4.40 -8.07 8.71
C TRP A 23 -4.32 -8.88 10.00
N ARG A 24 -3.45 -9.89 10.04
CA ARG A 24 -3.23 -10.78 11.20
C ARG A 24 -4.54 -11.38 11.77
N GLY A 25 -5.45 -11.76 10.89
CA GLY A 25 -6.75 -12.36 11.23
C GLY A 25 -7.78 -11.38 11.80
N ARG A 26 -7.55 -10.06 11.67
CA ARG A 26 -8.44 -9.01 12.15
C ARG A 26 -8.80 -8.05 11.02
N VAL A 27 -10.04 -7.57 11.02
CA VAL A 27 -10.51 -6.54 10.08
C VAL A 27 -10.27 -5.16 10.69
N PHE A 28 -9.51 -4.34 9.97
CA PHE A 28 -9.28 -2.93 10.27
C PHE A 28 -10.19 -2.09 9.37
N ARG A 29 -11.07 -1.29 9.96
CA ARG A 29 -11.86 -0.31 9.19
C ARG A 29 -11.06 0.97 9.02
N VAL A 30 -10.99 1.47 7.79
CA VAL A 30 -10.43 2.78 7.49
C VAL A 30 -11.41 3.84 7.98
N GLN A 31 -10.94 4.75 8.83
CA GLN A 31 -11.69 5.88 9.37
C GLN A 31 -11.40 7.17 8.62
N GLY A 32 -10.21 7.26 8.00
CA GLY A 32 -9.82 8.38 7.16
C GLY A 32 -8.60 8.05 6.32
N VAL A 33 -8.51 8.67 5.14
CA VAL A 33 -7.32 8.66 4.29
C VAL A 33 -6.51 9.92 4.60
N LEU A 34 -5.29 9.74 5.08
CA LEU A 34 -4.38 10.83 5.46
C LEU A 34 -3.59 11.34 4.25
N ALA A 35 -3.16 10.42 3.38
CA ALA A 35 -2.46 10.74 2.15
C ALA A 35 -2.66 9.63 1.11
N HIS A 36 -2.56 10.00 -0.16
CA HIS A 36 -2.58 9.10 -1.30
C HIS A 36 -1.58 9.59 -2.34
N TRP A 37 -0.70 8.69 -2.78
CA TRP A 37 0.26 8.97 -3.85
C TRP A 37 0.50 7.72 -4.71
N ARG A 38 0.97 7.96 -5.94
CA ARG A 38 1.38 6.91 -6.87
C ARG A 38 2.85 7.10 -7.22
N GLU A 39 3.60 6.01 -7.16
CA GLU A 39 4.97 5.97 -7.66
C GLU A 39 4.99 5.30 -9.04
N THR A 40 5.35 6.10 -10.04
CA THR A 40 5.65 5.66 -11.40
C THR A 40 7.18 5.67 -11.58
N GLY A 41 7.86 4.57 -11.23
CA GLY A 41 9.32 4.54 -11.11
C GLY A 41 10.07 3.81 -12.24
N PRO A 42 11.26 4.31 -12.70
CA PRO A 42 12.09 3.71 -13.76
C PRO A 42 12.95 2.50 -13.33
N TRP A 43 12.67 1.88 -12.18
CA TRP A 43 13.47 0.79 -11.59
C TRP A 43 13.50 -0.50 -12.44
N ARG A 44 12.78 -0.53 -13.57
CA ARG A 44 12.70 -1.67 -14.50
C ARG A 44 13.77 -1.72 -15.59
N GLN A 45 14.65 -0.73 -15.73
CA GLN A 45 15.70 -0.82 -16.76
C GLN A 45 16.62 -2.04 -16.59
N SER A 46 16.69 -2.64 -15.40
CA SER A 46 17.48 -3.85 -15.16
C SER A 46 16.74 -5.17 -15.46
N ALA A 47 15.40 -5.18 -15.56
CA ALA A 47 14.64 -6.36 -15.96
C ALA A 47 14.58 -6.55 -17.48
N SER A 48 14.76 -5.46 -18.25
CA SER A 48 14.65 -5.46 -19.72
C SER A 48 15.90 -5.97 -20.47
N LEU A 49 16.98 -6.36 -19.78
CA LEU A 49 18.17 -6.91 -20.47
C LEU A 49 18.11 -8.43 -20.74
N ARG A 50 16.92 -9.05 -20.64
CA ARG A 50 16.68 -10.44 -21.08
C ARG A 50 15.59 -10.60 -22.14
N GLY A 51 15.07 -9.50 -22.69
CA GLY A 51 14.05 -9.50 -23.73
C GLY A 51 14.38 -8.53 -24.86
N LEU A 52 15.34 -8.89 -25.72
CA LEU A 52 15.22 -8.45 -27.11
C LEU A 52 13.86 -8.96 -27.62
N LEU A 53 13.10 -8.10 -28.30
CA LEU A 53 11.85 -8.34 -29.05
C LEU A 53 10.55 -7.99 -28.30
N VAL A 54 9.81 -7.02 -28.87
CA VAL A 54 8.34 -6.83 -28.82
C VAL A 54 7.80 -6.47 -27.41
N GLY A 55 7.13 -5.37 -27.14
CA GLY A 55 6.33 -4.52 -28.01
C GLY A 55 5.00 -4.15 -27.35
N ASP A 56 4.89 -4.05 -26.02
CA ASP A 56 3.63 -3.70 -25.32
C ASP A 56 3.80 -3.57 -23.79
N THR A 57 4.72 -2.73 -23.30
CA THR A 57 4.63 -2.32 -21.88
C THR A 57 3.44 -1.38 -21.75
N SER A 58 2.32 -1.85 -21.21
CA SER A 58 1.11 -1.04 -21.06
C SER A 58 1.40 0.13 -20.10
N PRO A 59 0.95 1.36 -20.38
CA PRO A 59 1.05 2.46 -19.41
C PRO A 59 0.25 2.07 -18.15
N GLY A 60 0.94 1.79 -17.05
CA GLY A 60 0.35 1.21 -15.83
C GLY A 60 1.13 0.02 -15.27
N GLU A 61 1.98 -0.61 -16.09
CA GLU A 61 2.69 -1.82 -15.72
C GLU A 61 3.84 -1.53 -14.73
N GLY A 62 3.60 -1.79 -13.44
CA GLY A 62 4.56 -1.54 -12.36
C GLY A 62 4.36 -0.22 -11.61
N GLU A 63 3.18 0.38 -11.72
CA GLU A 63 2.77 1.45 -10.82
C GLU A 63 2.49 0.88 -9.42
N ARG A 64 3.08 1.50 -8.41
CA ARG A 64 2.69 1.24 -7.02
C ARG A 64 1.88 2.40 -6.52
N GLU A 65 0.71 2.10 -5.97
CA GLU A 65 -0.17 3.08 -5.36
C GLU A 65 -0.16 2.91 -3.85
N PHE A 66 -0.02 4.02 -3.15
CA PHE A 66 0.19 4.06 -1.71
C PHE A 66 -0.92 4.89 -1.05
N TRP A 67 -1.43 4.36 0.05
CA TRP A 67 -2.48 4.96 0.85
C TRP A 67 -2.03 5.00 2.30
N GLN A 68 -1.84 6.20 2.83
CA GLN A 68 -1.73 6.37 4.27
C GLN A 68 -3.13 6.51 4.85
N VAL A 69 -3.52 5.60 5.73
CA VAL A 69 -4.85 5.53 6.32
C VAL A 69 -4.79 5.53 7.83
N GLN A 70 -5.78 6.10 8.48
CA GLN A 70 -6.06 5.87 9.88
C GLN A 70 -7.11 4.75 9.97
N ALA A 71 -6.81 3.67 10.70
CA ALA A 71 -7.69 2.52 10.81
C ALA A 71 -7.71 1.92 12.22
N ALA A 72 -8.77 1.19 12.56
CA ALA A 72 -8.92 0.53 13.85
C ALA A 72 -9.51 -0.88 13.72
N ALA A 73 -9.01 -1.81 14.55
CA ALA A 73 -9.49 -3.20 14.61
C ALA A 73 -10.74 -3.33 15.50
N GLY A 74 -11.88 -2.84 14.99
CA GLY A 74 -13.17 -2.86 15.68
C GLY A 74 -13.55 -1.52 16.32
N MET A 75 -14.72 -1.48 16.96
CA MET A 75 -15.38 -0.24 17.41
C MET A 75 -14.67 0.48 18.57
N HIS A 76 -13.96 -0.24 19.44
CA HIS A 76 -13.35 0.30 20.66
C HIS A 76 -11.82 0.38 20.58
N ALA A 77 -11.22 0.00 19.46
CA ALA A 77 -9.78 0.05 19.28
C ALA A 77 -9.33 1.49 19.01
N THR A 78 -8.20 1.88 19.60
CA THR A 78 -7.52 3.15 19.25
C THR A 78 -7.14 3.10 17.78
N PRO A 79 -7.54 4.08 16.95
CA PRO A 79 -7.11 4.15 15.57
C PRO A 79 -5.61 4.41 15.48
N ALA A 80 -4.94 3.74 14.55
CA ALA A 80 -3.52 3.94 14.25
C ALA A 80 -3.31 4.20 12.76
N ALA A 81 -2.14 4.74 12.41
CA ALA A 81 -1.76 4.98 11.03
C ALA A 81 -1.17 3.72 10.37
N TYR A 82 -1.59 3.46 9.14
CA TYR A 82 -1.12 2.36 8.31
C TYR A 82 -0.80 2.88 6.92
N GLU A 83 0.21 2.30 6.29
CA GLU A 83 0.47 2.46 4.87
C GLU A 83 0.00 1.20 4.15
N LEU A 84 -0.93 1.35 3.22
CA LEU A 84 -1.33 0.31 2.30
C LEU A 84 -0.65 0.56 0.96
N CYS A 85 -0.05 -0.47 0.40
CA CYS A 85 0.55 -0.43 -0.93
C CYS A 85 -0.10 -1.49 -1.82
N ILE A 86 -0.54 -1.10 -3.01
CA ILE A 86 -0.97 -2.02 -4.07
C ILE A 86 0.03 -1.94 -5.23
N ASP A 87 0.52 -3.09 -5.66
CA ASP A 87 1.33 -3.21 -6.88
C ASP A 87 0.42 -3.54 -8.07
N HIS A 88 0.32 -2.63 -9.03
CA HIS A 88 -0.46 -2.79 -10.26
C HIS A 88 0.30 -3.58 -11.34
N ALA A 89 1.07 -4.61 -10.95
CA ALA A 89 1.78 -5.47 -11.89
C ALA A 89 0.82 -6.20 -12.83
N ALA A 90 0.95 -5.93 -14.14
CA ALA A 90 0.35 -6.68 -15.27
C ALA A 90 -0.96 -7.43 -14.93
N GLY A 91 -1.98 -6.67 -14.53
CA GLY A 91 -3.34 -7.19 -14.31
C GLY A 91 -3.65 -7.78 -12.94
N ARG A 92 -2.73 -7.72 -11.96
CA ARG A 92 -3.05 -8.04 -10.56
C ARG A 92 -3.52 -6.79 -9.83
N SER A 93 -4.77 -6.79 -9.40
CA SER A 93 -5.36 -5.73 -8.55
C SER A 93 -5.51 -6.15 -7.09
N ASP A 94 -4.98 -7.32 -6.74
CA ASP A 94 -5.10 -7.97 -5.43
C ASP A 94 -3.78 -8.01 -4.63
N ALA A 95 -2.68 -7.51 -5.21
CA ALA A 95 -1.35 -7.53 -4.58
C ALA A 95 -1.17 -6.40 -3.54
N TRP A 96 -2.00 -6.40 -2.50
CA TRP A 96 -1.94 -5.43 -1.41
C TRP A 96 -1.01 -5.87 -0.29
N SER A 97 -0.33 -4.89 0.29
CA SER A 97 0.49 -5.06 1.49
C SER A 97 0.29 -3.91 2.47
N VAL A 98 0.52 -4.17 3.76
CA VAL A 98 0.41 -3.18 4.83
C VAL A 98 1.73 -3.05 5.59
N THR A 99 2.06 -1.81 5.93
CA THR A 99 3.09 -1.47 6.91
C THR A 99 2.44 -0.67 8.02
N THR A 100 2.73 -1.03 9.28
CA THR A 100 2.34 -0.17 10.40
C THR A 100 3.23 1.06 10.39
N LEU A 101 2.62 2.23 10.27
CA LEU A 101 3.34 3.47 10.52
C LEU A 101 3.32 3.63 12.03
N ALA A 102 4.50 3.63 12.67
CA ALA A 102 4.59 4.08 14.04
C ALA A 102 3.86 5.44 14.11
N GLU A 103 2.97 5.62 15.07
CA GLU A 103 2.30 6.89 15.26
C GLU A 103 3.37 8.00 15.23
N PRO A 104 3.09 9.19 14.66
CA PRO A 104 3.97 10.33 14.87
C PRO A 104 3.92 10.67 16.37
N GLY A 105 4.70 9.93 17.17
CA GLY A 105 5.07 10.30 18.51
C GLY A 105 5.74 11.66 18.40
N ARG A 106 5.05 12.67 18.93
CA ARG A 106 5.56 13.94 19.42
C ARG A 106 7.07 13.92 19.70
N GLU A 107 7.89 14.23 18.69
CA GLU A 107 9.25 14.77 18.86
C GLU A 107 9.71 15.48 17.57
N ARG A 108 9.32 16.75 17.45
CA ARG A 108 10.18 17.79 16.88
C ARG A 108 10.41 18.80 18.00
N ALA A 109 11.21 18.40 18.99
CA ALA A 109 11.93 19.38 19.79
C ALA A 109 13.08 19.89 18.91
N SER A 110 13.02 21.17 18.56
CA SER A 110 14.21 21.97 18.24
C SER A 110 14.51 22.83 19.45
#